data_AF-A0A7S1RPS6-F1
#
_entry.id   AF-A0A7S1RPS6-F1
#
_cell.length_a   1.000
_cell.length_b   1.000
_cell.length_c   1.000
_cell.angle_alpha   90.00
_cell.angle_beta   90.00
_cell.angle_gamma   90.00
#
_symmetry.space_group_name_H-M   'P 1'
#
loop_
_entity.id
_entity.type
_entity.pdbx_description
1 polymer ?
#
loop_
_entity_poly.entity_id
_entity_poly.type
_entity_poly.pdbx_seq_one_letter_code
_entity_poly.pdbx_strand_id
1 'polypeptide(L)'
;PGLLMEAPIWGTDGGLSSETGTGAYMAGQWHADLSAEELGRIEHASAWLAITSAPHSLEFVRGTGRPEVRVDIFRECNNSFRAGPPGERLLNDECVKRYARERLDPALGQRALTYVDLQAGDVVFFHGNLVHRGV
;
A
#
# COMPACT_ATOMS: atom_id res chain seq x y z
N PRO A 1 5.86 4.01 34.94
CA PRO A 1 5.42 5.20 34.17
C PRO A 1 5.36 4.88 32.68
N GLY A 2 4.20 4.39 32.23
CA GLY A 2 3.97 3.99 30.84
C GLY A 2 3.66 5.19 29.97
N LEU A 3 4.41 5.35 28.87
CA LEU A 3 4.02 6.20 27.76
C LEU A 3 2.78 5.56 27.11
N LEU A 4 1.62 6.14 27.37
CA LEU A 4 0.45 5.96 26.52
C LEU A 4 0.82 6.62 25.18
N MET A 5 1.17 5.81 24.18
CA MET A 5 1.11 6.27 22.80
C MET A 5 -0.36 6.48 22.49
N GLU A 6 -0.78 7.74 22.45
CA GLU A 6 -2.11 8.10 21.98
C GLU A 6 -2.26 7.56 20.55
N ALA A 7 -3.19 6.63 20.36
CA ALA A 7 -3.56 6.19 19.04
C ALA A 7 -4.01 7.42 18.25
N PRO A 8 -3.61 7.57 16.97
CA PRO A 8 -4.02 8.71 16.17
C PRO A 8 -5.55 8.83 16.18
N ILE A 9 -6.04 10.03 16.48
CA ILE A 9 -7.47 10.35 16.43
C ILE A 9 -7.84 10.45 14.95
N TRP A 10 -8.70 9.54 14.52
CA TRP A 10 -9.26 9.54 13.17
C TRP A 10 -10.35 10.61 13.12
N GLY A 11 -10.32 11.47 12.10
CA GLY A 11 -11.38 12.43 11.83
C GLY A 11 -12.74 11.71 11.75
N THR A 12 -13.78 12.35 12.28
CA THR A 12 -15.15 11.80 12.30
C THR A 12 -15.79 11.64 10.93
N ASP A 13 -15.08 12.00 9.86
CA ASP A 13 -15.47 11.86 8.45
C ASP A 13 -14.98 10.56 7.80
N GLY A 14 -14.34 9.66 8.56
CA GLY A 14 -13.81 8.39 8.03
C GLY A 14 -12.56 8.56 7.18
N GLY A 15 -12.00 9.78 7.12
CA GLY A 15 -10.72 10.04 6.49
C GLY A 15 -9.56 9.90 7.49
N LEU A 16 -8.38 9.55 6.96
CA LEU A 16 -7.10 9.86 7.63
C LEU A 16 -6.93 11.38 7.66
N SER A 17 -7.59 12.08 8.58
CA SER A 17 -7.27 13.48 8.84
C SER A 17 -5.98 13.54 9.65
N SER A 18 -4.83 13.54 8.98
CA SER A 18 -3.59 13.89 9.68
C SER A 18 -3.63 15.38 10.00
N GLU A 19 -3.79 15.75 11.27
CA GLU A 19 -3.54 17.11 11.77
C GLU A 19 -2.09 17.58 11.50
N THR A 20 -1.25 16.70 10.94
CA THR A 20 0.09 16.98 10.44
C THR A 20 0.24 16.84 8.92
N GLY A 21 -0.80 17.01 8.09
CA GLY A 21 -0.71 17.19 6.62
C GLY A 21 -0.01 16.10 5.74
N THR A 22 0.62 15.08 6.32
CA THR A 22 1.46 14.08 5.63
C THR A 22 0.81 12.70 5.56
N GLY A 23 -0.08 12.36 6.49
CA GLY A 23 -0.73 11.05 6.57
C GLY A 23 -1.83 10.86 5.51
N ALA A 24 -2.64 11.89 5.29
CA ALA A 24 -3.63 11.91 4.20
C ALA A 24 -2.96 11.80 2.82
N TYR A 25 -1.79 12.42 2.67
CA TYR A 25 -1.03 12.42 1.42
C TYR A 25 -0.49 11.02 1.07
N MET A 26 -0.06 10.23 2.07
CA MET A 26 0.43 8.87 1.84
C MET A 26 -0.68 7.85 1.59
N ALA A 27 -1.88 8.04 2.18
CA ALA A 27 -3.00 7.12 2.03
C ALA A 27 -3.34 6.88 0.56
N GLY A 28 -3.41 7.93 -0.28
CA GLY A 28 -3.76 7.80 -1.69
C GLY A 28 -2.62 7.32 -2.62
N GLN A 29 -1.40 7.18 -2.11
CA GLN A 29 -0.22 6.88 -2.92
C GLN A 29 0.09 5.38 -2.89
N TRP A 30 0.47 4.83 -4.03
CA TRP A 30 0.90 3.44 -4.13
C TRP A 30 2.21 3.22 -3.39
N HIS A 31 2.25 2.26 -2.47
CA HIS A 31 3.44 1.91 -1.73
C HIS A 31 3.43 0.45 -1.26
N ALA A 32 4.52 0.01 -0.65
CA ALA A 32 4.58 -1.21 0.14
C ALA A 32 5.11 -0.85 1.54
N ASP A 33 4.74 -1.63 2.56
CA ASP A 33 5.09 -1.31 3.95
C ASP A 33 6.58 -1.43 4.22
N LEU A 34 7.21 -2.41 3.59
CA LEU A 34 8.66 -2.59 3.67
C LEU A 34 9.37 -1.59 2.76
N SER A 35 10.57 -1.16 3.14
CA SER A 35 11.50 -0.50 2.22
C SER A 35 12.10 -1.51 1.22
N ALA A 36 12.84 -1.01 0.24
CA ALA A 36 13.62 -1.87 -0.65
C ALA A 36 14.80 -2.54 0.07
N GLU A 37 15.37 -1.90 1.09
CA GLU A 37 16.52 -2.41 1.86
C GLU A 37 16.14 -3.58 2.79
N GLU A 38 14.86 -3.70 3.13
CA GLU A 38 14.29 -4.75 3.99
C GLU A 38 13.80 -5.96 3.19
N LEU A 39 13.74 -5.87 1.86
CA LEU A 39 13.23 -6.93 0.99
C LEU A 39 14.04 -8.23 1.17
N GLY A 40 13.35 -9.32 1.52
CA GLY A 40 13.95 -10.65 1.71
C GLY A 40 14.78 -10.80 3.00
N ARG A 41 14.84 -9.75 3.83
CA ARG A 41 15.48 -9.78 5.15
C ARG A 41 14.49 -9.97 6.28
N ILE A 42 13.26 -9.47 6.09
CA ILE A 42 12.23 -9.44 7.12
C ILE A 42 10.93 -9.95 6.48
N GLU A 43 10.33 -10.94 7.13
CA GLU A 43 8.95 -11.34 6.88
C GLU A 43 8.04 -10.39 7.66
N HIS A 44 7.18 -9.66 6.95
CA HIS A 44 6.30 -8.65 7.52
C HIS A 44 4.89 -8.82 6.97
N ALA A 45 3.89 -8.73 7.84
CA ALA A 45 2.48 -8.66 7.47
C ALA A 45 1.81 -7.53 8.24
N SER A 46 0.89 -6.85 7.57
CA SER A 46 0.07 -5.77 8.12
C SER A 46 -1.36 -6.26 8.32
N ALA A 47 -2.02 -5.70 9.32
CA ALA A 47 -3.44 -5.91 9.58
C ALA A 47 -4.16 -4.56 9.53
N TRP A 48 -5.21 -4.48 8.72
CA TRP A 48 -6.07 -3.30 8.61
C TRP A 48 -7.46 -3.65 9.15
N LEU A 49 -7.84 -3.02 10.27
CA LEU A 49 -9.15 -3.17 10.89
C LEU A 49 -10.05 -2.00 10.47
N ALA A 50 -11.16 -2.31 9.82
CA ALA A 50 -12.19 -1.32 9.54
C ALA A 50 -13.00 -1.05 10.82
N ILE A 51 -12.89 0.15 11.36
CA ILE A 51 -13.68 0.58 12.54
C ILE A 51 -15.09 1.06 12.15
N THR A 52 -15.28 1.41 10.89
CA THR A 52 -16.54 1.81 10.26
C THR A 52 -16.69 1.08 8.92
N SER A 53 -17.90 1.04 8.35
CA SER A 53 -18.06 0.59 6.96
C SER A 53 -17.24 1.49 6.02
N ALA A 54 -16.44 0.88 5.17
CA ALA A 54 -15.43 1.53 4.34
C ALA A 54 -15.38 0.85 2.95
N PRO A 55 -16.35 1.15 2.07
CA PRO A 55 -16.36 0.60 0.71
C PRO A 55 -15.17 1.16 -0.09
N HIS A 56 -14.54 0.29 -0.88
CA HIS A 56 -13.37 0.56 -1.70
C HIS A 56 -12.22 1.20 -0.91
N SER A 57 -12.04 0.85 0.36
CA SER A 57 -11.10 1.54 1.26
C SER A 57 -9.63 1.27 0.97
N LEU A 58 -9.31 0.10 0.41
CA LEU A 58 -7.97 -0.28 0.00
C LEU A 58 -7.97 -0.82 -1.42
N GLU A 59 -6.92 -0.51 -2.16
CA GLU A 59 -6.61 -1.09 -3.45
C GLU A 59 -5.26 -1.80 -3.39
N PHE A 60 -5.18 -3.00 -3.95
CA PHE A 60 -3.99 -3.85 -3.98
C PHE A 60 -3.58 -4.18 -5.41
N VAL A 61 -2.27 -4.34 -5.62
CA VAL A 61 -1.70 -4.91 -6.85
C VAL A 61 -1.36 -6.38 -6.60
N ARG A 62 -2.23 -7.28 -7.04
CA ARG A 62 -2.07 -8.73 -6.87
C ARG A 62 -0.77 -9.22 -7.48
N GLY A 63 -0.17 -10.23 -6.85
CA GLY A 63 1.09 -10.83 -7.29
C GLY A 63 2.35 -10.10 -6.82
N THR A 64 2.25 -8.86 -6.33
CA THR A 64 3.39 -8.09 -5.79
C THR A 64 3.82 -8.52 -4.38
N GLY A 65 3.06 -9.41 -3.72
CA GLY A 65 3.55 -10.06 -2.50
C GLY A 65 4.82 -10.89 -2.71
N ARG A 66 5.08 -11.30 -3.97
CA ARG A 66 6.32 -11.98 -4.37
C ARG A 66 7.46 -10.96 -4.53
N PRO A 67 8.61 -11.15 -3.86
CA PRO A 67 9.72 -10.19 -3.89
C PRO A 67 10.19 -9.80 -5.29
N GLU A 68 10.27 -10.75 -6.22
CA GLU A 68 10.74 -10.53 -7.59
C GLU A 68 9.81 -9.60 -8.39
N VAL A 69 8.50 -9.75 -8.20
CA VAL A 69 7.51 -8.90 -8.86
C VAL A 69 7.49 -7.51 -8.24
N ARG A 70 7.62 -7.44 -6.90
CA ARG A 70 7.74 -6.17 -6.17
C ARG A 70 8.94 -5.36 -6.66
N VAL A 71 10.11 -5.98 -6.79
CA VAL A 71 11.32 -5.30 -7.27
C VAL A 71 11.12 -4.78 -8.69
N ASP A 72 10.48 -5.56 -9.57
CA ASP A 72 10.27 -5.15 -10.96
C ASP A 72 9.35 -3.93 -11.06
N ILE A 73 8.21 -3.93 -10.36
CA ILE A 73 7.29 -2.77 -10.36
C ILE A 73 7.93 -1.53 -9.72
N PHE A 74 8.70 -1.68 -8.65
CA PHE A 74 9.42 -0.55 -8.04
C PHE A 74 10.46 0.03 -9.01
N ARG A 75 11.24 -0.81 -9.69
CA ARG A 75 12.22 -0.35 -10.68
C ARG A 75 11.55 0.42 -11.83
N GLU A 76 10.38 -0.03 -12.27
CA GLU A 76 9.68 0.61 -13.37
C GLU A 76 8.98 1.91 -12.95
N CYS A 77 8.29 1.90 -11.81
CA CYS A 77 7.30 2.91 -11.44
C CYS A 77 7.69 3.85 -10.30
N ASN A 78 8.83 3.64 -9.66
CA ASN A 78 9.35 4.56 -8.67
C ASN A 78 10.34 5.54 -9.34
N ASN A 79 9.92 6.80 -9.48
CA ASN A 79 10.76 7.83 -10.12
C ASN A 79 12.04 8.12 -9.32
N SER A 80 11.98 7.99 -7.99
CA SER A 80 13.10 8.25 -7.08
C SER A 80 14.09 7.08 -7.02
N PHE A 81 13.62 5.84 -7.26
CA PHE A 81 14.48 4.66 -7.47
C PHE A 81 15.38 4.81 -8.72
N ARG A 82 15.05 5.69 -9.65
CA ARG A 82 15.89 6.02 -10.82
C ARG A 82 16.93 7.12 -10.56
N ALA A 83 16.84 7.87 -9.45
CA ALA A 83 17.58 9.13 -9.27
C ALA A 83 18.42 9.26 -7.98
N GLY A 84 18.29 8.37 -6.99
CA GLY A 84 19.02 8.52 -5.73
C GLY A 84 18.51 7.61 -4.60
N PRO A 85 19.02 7.77 -3.36
CA PRO A 85 18.93 6.75 -2.32
C PRO A 85 17.47 6.36 -1.96
N PRO A 86 17.26 5.15 -1.41
CA PRO A 86 15.97 4.45 -1.30
C PRO A 86 15.07 5.08 -0.23
N GLY A 87 14.62 6.30 -0.46
CA GLY A 87 13.82 7.08 0.50
C GLY A 87 12.34 7.09 0.19
N GLU A 88 11.93 7.00 -1.08
CA GLU A 88 10.52 7.12 -1.43
C GLU A 88 9.93 5.75 -1.71
N ARG A 89 9.09 5.27 -0.79
CA ARG A 89 8.29 4.04 -0.95
C ARG A 89 7.16 4.19 -1.97
N LEU A 90 7.05 5.37 -2.59
CA LEU A 90 5.93 5.78 -3.42
C LEU A 90 6.14 5.40 -4.89
N LEU A 91 5.09 4.89 -5.51
CA LEU A 91 5.05 4.56 -6.93
C LEU A 91 4.13 5.53 -7.66
N ASN A 92 4.51 5.87 -8.90
CA ASN A 92 3.68 6.67 -9.77
C ASN A 92 2.40 5.92 -10.17
N ASP A 93 1.23 6.53 -9.93
CA ASP A 93 -0.08 5.90 -10.16
C ASP A 93 -0.32 5.46 -11.60
N GLU A 94 -0.02 6.32 -12.58
CA GLU A 94 -0.21 5.99 -13.99
C GLU A 94 0.68 4.82 -14.41
N CYS A 95 1.92 4.78 -13.91
CA CYS A 95 2.83 3.68 -14.16
C CYS A 95 2.33 2.38 -13.53
N VAL A 96 1.90 2.39 -12.27
CA VAL A 96 1.38 1.18 -11.59
C VAL A 96 0.17 0.62 -12.35
N LYS A 97 -0.78 1.48 -12.73
CA LYS A 97 -1.96 1.07 -13.52
C LYS A 97 -1.58 0.49 -14.87
N ARG A 98 -0.61 1.10 -15.57
CA ARG A 98 -0.09 0.58 -16.83
C ARG A 98 0.60 -0.78 -16.64
N TYR A 99 1.53 -0.87 -15.68
CA TYR A 99 2.27 -2.09 -15.35
C TYR A 99 1.33 -3.24 -14.99
N ALA A 100 0.32 -2.98 -14.15
CA ALA A 100 -0.70 -3.95 -13.80
C ALA A 100 -1.41 -4.49 -15.05
N ARG A 101 -1.95 -3.59 -15.88
CA ARG A 101 -2.70 -3.97 -17.09
C ARG A 101 -1.85 -4.69 -18.14
N GLU A 102 -0.62 -4.25 -18.35
CA GLU A 102 0.20 -4.71 -19.49
C GLU A 102 1.10 -5.90 -19.13
N ARG A 103 1.45 -6.09 -17.86
CA ARG A 103 2.31 -7.20 -17.41
C ARG A 103 1.63 -8.16 -16.47
N LEU A 104 0.95 -7.67 -15.44
CA LEU A 104 0.38 -8.54 -14.41
C LEU A 104 -0.94 -9.17 -14.84
N ASP A 105 -1.85 -8.43 -15.46
CA ASP A 105 -3.14 -8.98 -15.91
C ASP A 105 -2.94 -10.20 -16.84
N PRO A 106 -2.06 -10.15 -17.87
CA PRO A 106 -1.77 -11.32 -18.70
C PRO A 106 -1.10 -12.45 -17.92
N ALA A 107 -0.15 -12.13 -17.04
CA ALA A 107 0.60 -13.14 -16.27
C ALA A 107 -0.26 -13.85 -15.22
N LEU A 108 -1.27 -13.17 -14.68
CA LEU A 108 -2.19 -13.71 -13.68
C LEU A 108 -3.45 -14.32 -14.31
N GLY A 109 -3.75 -14.02 -15.57
CA GLY A 109 -4.99 -14.42 -16.24
C GLY A 109 -6.25 -13.72 -15.68
N GLN A 110 -6.08 -12.64 -14.92
CA GLN A 110 -7.14 -11.89 -14.25
C GLN A 110 -6.64 -10.49 -13.89
N ARG A 111 -7.55 -9.57 -13.55
CA ARG A 111 -7.17 -8.21 -13.13
C ARG A 111 -6.28 -8.23 -11.89
N ALA A 112 -5.15 -7.54 -11.99
CA ALA A 112 -4.15 -7.41 -10.94
C ALA A 112 -4.55 -6.34 -9.92
N LEU A 113 -5.21 -5.26 -10.35
CA LEU A 113 -5.76 -4.26 -9.43
C LEU A 113 -7.08 -4.77 -8.82
N THR A 114 -7.14 -4.79 -7.49
CA THR A 114 -8.34 -5.19 -6.75
C THR A 114 -8.58 -4.27 -5.58
N TYR A 115 -9.84 -3.85 -5.41
CA TYR A 115 -10.29 -3.17 -4.21
C TYR A 115 -10.86 -4.16 -3.21
N VAL A 116 -10.95 -3.75 -1.94
CA VAL A 116 -11.72 -4.44 -0.91
C VAL A 116 -12.77 -3.50 -0.33
N ASP A 117 -14.00 -3.99 -0.25
CA ASP A 117 -15.08 -3.35 0.49
C ASP A 117 -15.09 -3.93 1.90
N LEU A 118 -15.01 -3.09 2.93
CA LEU A 118 -14.97 -3.52 4.32
C LEU A 118 -16.18 -3.00 5.10
N GLN A 119 -16.71 -3.82 5.99
CA GLN A 119 -17.67 -3.42 7.02
C GLN A 119 -16.96 -3.16 8.36
N ALA A 120 -17.64 -2.47 9.26
CA ALA A 120 -17.13 -2.29 10.62
C ALA A 120 -16.87 -3.66 11.29
N GLY A 121 -15.65 -3.85 11.78
CA GLY A 121 -15.17 -5.09 12.37
C GLY A 121 -14.40 -6.01 11.42
N ASP A 122 -14.44 -5.77 10.11
CA ASP A 122 -13.67 -6.56 9.14
C ASP A 122 -12.16 -6.28 9.28
N VAL A 123 -11.36 -7.32 9.12
CA VAL A 123 -9.89 -7.23 9.15
C VAL A 123 -9.31 -7.79 7.87
N VAL A 124 -8.44 -7.01 7.22
CA VAL A 124 -7.63 -7.48 6.09
C VAL A 124 -6.20 -7.67 6.56
N PHE A 125 -5.69 -8.87 6.34
CA PHE A 125 -4.27 -9.17 6.50
C PHE A 125 -3.60 -9.20 5.14
N PHE A 126 -2.46 -8.54 5.00
CA PHE A 126 -1.68 -8.56 3.77
C PHE A 126 -0.19 -8.56 4.06
N HIS A 127 0.57 -9.13 3.13
CA HIS A 127 2.02 -9.18 3.22
C HIS A 127 2.59 -7.76 3.02
N GLY A 128 3.60 -7.37 3.80
CA GLY A 128 4.28 -6.07 3.68
C GLY A 128 5.00 -5.80 2.35
N ASN A 129 5.09 -6.81 1.48
CA ASN A 129 5.56 -6.65 0.10
C ASN A 129 4.44 -6.23 -0.87
N LEU A 130 3.18 -6.44 -0.50
CA LEU A 130 2.06 -6.20 -1.36
C LEU A 130 1.92 -4.69 -1.60
N VAL A 131 2.01 -4.30 -2.86
CA VAL A 131 1.80 -2.91 -3.27
C VAL A 131 0.32 -2.57 -3.11
N HIS A 132 0.05 -1.49 -2.40
CA HIS A 132 -1.30 -1.06 -2.05
C HIS A 132 -1.40 0.45 -1.88
N ARG A 133 -2.64 0.93 -1.75
CA ARG A 133 -2.99 2.29 -1.33
C ARG A 133 -4.35 2.29 -0.63
N GLY A 134 -4.59 3.29 0.20
CA GLY A 134 -5.93 3.73 0.57
C GLY A 134 -6.61 4.48 -0.58
N VAL A 135 -7.94 4.48 -0.58
CA VAL A 135 -8.79 5.06 -1.63
C VAL A 135 -9.95 5.81 -1.01
#